data_AF-A0A1V5MX04-F1
#
_entry.id   AF-A0A1V5MX04-F1
#
_cell.length_a   1.000
_cell.length_b   1.000
_cell.length_c   1.000
_cell.angle_alpha   90.00
_cell.angle_beta   90.00
_cell.angle_gamma   90.00
#
_symmetry.space_group_name_H-M   'P 1'
#
loop_
_entity.id
_entity.type
_entity.pdbx_description
1 polymer ?
#
loop_
_entity_poly.entity_id
_entity_poly.type
_entity_poly.pdbx_seq_one_letter_code
_entity_poly.pdbx_strand_id
1 'polypeptide(L)'
;MPAGQREAPKGFQQLLQQANRLQDVFMAEFREGMTGNELLAKILQTARAKGIPQPKVYSHNLGHLLHEPGPLIGLPWQQERCPGRGDVKLVYDSCFAMELCVTDIVPEWDNQEFRLSVEQDVAFTRQDGCRPLDDRQIRFHLV
;
A
#
# COMPACT_ATOMS: atom_id res chain seq x y z
N MET A 1 -20.93 -17.56 -2.64
CA MET A 1 -21.25 -17.47 -1.20
C MET A 1 -22.65 -18.03 -0.97
N PRO A 2 -22.90 -18.81 0.09
CA PRO A 2 -24.25 -19.28 0.41
C PRO A 2 -25.22 -18.10 0.63
N ALA A 3 -26.48 -18.29 0.26
CA ALA A 3 -27.52 -17.30 0.52
C ALA A 3 -27.61 -17.01 2.04
N GLY A 4 -27.61 -15.72 2.41
CA GLY A 4 -27.68 -15.27 3.80
C GLY A 4 -26.32 -15.03 4.49
N GLN A 5 -25.20 -15.22 3.80
CA GLN A 5 -23.88 -14.89 4.34
C GLN A 5 -23.71 -13.36 4.46
N ARG A 6 -23.45 -12.87 5.69
CA ARG A 6 -23.37 -11.42 6.02
C ARG A 6 -21.95 -10.86 6.08
N GLU A 7 -20.94 -11.74 6.01
CA GLU A 7 -19.53 -11.39 6.10
C GLU A 7 -18.71 -12.14 5.05
N ALA A 8 -17.62 -11.53 4.58
CA ALA A 8 -16.66 -12.22 3.71
C ALA A 8 -16.05 -13.44 4.43
N PRO A 9 -15.58 -14.48 3.70
CA PRO A 9 -14.84 -15.58 4.34
C PRO A 9 -13.64 -15.10 5.15
N LYS A 10 -13.26 -15.85 6.20
CA LYS A 10 -12.26 -15.38 7.18
C LYS A 10 -10.90 -15.13 6.55
N GLY A 11 -10.47 -15.97 5.61
CA GLY A 11 -9.22 -15.76 4.86
C GLY A 11 -9.17 -14.39 4.17
N PHE A 12 -10.25 -13.95 3.53
CA PHE A 12 -10.31 -12.62 2.92
C PHE A 12 -10.27 -11.50 3.97
N GLN A 13 -11.03 -11.64 5.06
CA GLN A 13 -11.00 -10.66 6.15
C GLN A 13 -9.59 -10.51 6.75
N GLN A 14 -8.89 -11.63 6.98
CA GLN A 14 -7.52 -11.65 7.47
C GLN A 14 -6.56 -11.01 6.46
N LEU A 15 -6.71 -11.28 5.17
CA LEU A 15 -5.89 -10.69 4.14
C LEU A 15 -6.09 -9.16 4.05
N LEU A 16 -7.32 -8.67 4.21
CA LEU A 16 -7.60 -7.23 4.32
C LEU A 16 -6.92 -6.60 5.54
N GLN A 17 -6.91 -7.29 6.68
CA GLN A 17 -6.14 -6.84 7.85
C GLN A 17 -4.64 -6.76 7.55
N GLN A 18 -4.07 -7.70 6.78
CA GLN A 18 -2.68 -7.62 6.35
C GLN A 18 -2.42 -6.45 5.40
N ALA A 19 -3.35 -6.15 4.48
CA ALA A 19 -3.27 -4.98 3.62
C ALA A 19 -3.28 -3.68 4.44
N ASN A 20 -4.15 -3.59 5.45
CA ASN A 20 -4.21 -2.44 6.37
C ASN A 20 -2.91 -2.28 7.18
N ARG A 21 -2.31 -3.39 7.64
CA ARG A 21 -0.99 -3.36 8.27
C ARG A 21 0.09 -2.86 7.32
N LEU A 22 0.01 -3.18 6.03
CA LEU A 22 0.96 -2.69 5.01
C LEU A 22 0.77 -1.19 4.76
N GLN A 23 -0.46 -0.68 4.75
CA GLN A 23 -0.74 0.75 4.72
C GLN A 23 -0.15 1.49 5.93
N ASP A 24 -0.25 0.90 7.14
CA ASP A 24 0.36 1.50 8.33
C ASP A 24 1.89 1.57 8.21
N VAL A 25 2.53 0.51 7.70
CA VAL A 25 3.98 0.51 7.43
C VAL A 25 4.33 1.54 6.37
N PHE A 26 3.58 1.60 5.27
CA PHE A 26 3.79 2.56 4.20
C PHE A 26 3.86 3.99 4.75
N MET A 27 2.85 4.40 5.51
CA MET A 27 2.79 5.75 6.07
C MET A 27 3.89 6.02 7.12
N ALA A 28 4.21 5.03 7.96
CA ALA A 28 5.18 5.19 9.04
C ALA A 28 6.63 5.43 8.56
N GLU A 29 6.98 4.98 7.36
CA GLU A 29 8.35 5.09 6.81
C GLU A 29 8.63 6.43 6.10
N PHE A 30 7.61 7.26 5.87
CA PHE A 30 7.81 8.54 5.16
C PHE A 30 8.74 9.48 5.94
N ARG A 31 9.84 9.89 5.33
CA ARG A 31 10.81 10.86 5.86
C ARG A 31 11.31 11.76 4.74
N GLU A 32 11.27 13.08 4.96
CA GLU A 32 11.80 14.06 4.01
C GLU A 32 13.26 13.72 3.62
N GLY A 33 13.57 13.88 2.34
CA GLY A 33 14.91 13.69 1.80
C GLY A 33 15.22 12.27 1.33
N MET A 34 14.44 11.26 1.70
CA MET A 34 14.56 9.90 1.15
C MET A 34 14.16 9.89 -0.32
N THR A 35 14.87 9.11 -1.14
CA THR A 35 14.44 8.81 -2.51
C THR A 35 13.26 7.83 -2.53
N GLY A 36 12.49 7.79 -3.61
CA GLY A 36 11.43 6.79 -3.79
C GLY A 36 11.93 5.34 -3.68
N ASN A 37 13.15 5.08 -4.16
CA ASN A 37 13.81 3.77 -4.09
C ASN A 37 14.20 3.39 -2.65
N GLU A 38 14.78 4.33 -1.89
CA GLU A 38 15.09 4.10 -0.47
C GLU A 38 13.82 3.87 0.34
N LEU A 39 12.77 4.65 0.07
CA LEU A 39 11.49 4.53 0.74
C LEU A 39 10.82 3.19 0.43
N LEU A 40 10.80 2.75 -0.83
CA LEU A 40 10.32 1.43 -1.23
C LEU A 40 11.07 0.32 -0.49
N ALA A 41 12.40 0.36 -0.49
CA ALA A 41 13.23 -0.64 0.18
C ALA A 41 12.93 -0.71 1.67
N LYS A 42 12.80 0.46 2.33
CA LYS A 42 12.47 0.59 3.75
C LYS A 42 11.09 -0.01 4.08
N ILE A 43 10.07 0.36 3.30
CA ILE A 43 8.69 -0.14 3.48
C ILE A 43 8.65 -1.67 3.34
N LEU A 44 9.24 -2.22 2.28
CA LEU A 44 9.25 -3.67 2.06
C LEU A 44 10.07 -4.42 3.10
N GLN A 45 11.19 -3.85 3.56
CA GLN A 45 11.98 -4.42 4.65
C GLN A 45 11.16 -4.50 5.94
N THR A 46 10.53 -3.40 6.36
CA THR A 46 9.69 -3.34 7.57
C THR A 46 8.48 -4.27 7.45
N ALA A 47 7.83 -4.30 6.29
CA ALA A 47 6.67 -5.17 6.05
C ALA A 47 7.04 -6.66 6.18
N ARG A 48 8.14 -7.08 5.56
CA ARG A 48 8.65 -8.47 5.66
C ARG A 48 9.04 -8.82 7.09
N ALA A 49 9.71 -7.90 7.80
CA ALA A 49 10.07 -8.10 9.21
C ALA A 49 8.85 -8.24 10.13
N LYS A 50 7.72 -7.62 9.78
CA LYS A 50 6.43 -7.75 10.49
C LYS A 50 5.61 -8.97 10.05
N GLY A 51 6.11 -9.78 9.13
CA GLY A 51 5.43 -10.97 8.61
C GLY A 51 4.21 -10.66 7.74
N ILE A 52 4.19 -9.51 7.06
CA ILE A 52 3.13 -9.22 6.08
C ILE A 52 3.37 -10.11 4.85
N PRO A 53 2.35 -10.84 4.35
CA PRO A 53 2.52 -11.81 3.28
C PRO A 53 2.67 -11.13 1.92
N GLN A 54 3.74 -11.50 1.20
CA GLN A 54 4.08 -11.07 -0.16
C GLN A 54 3.71 -9.60 -0.48
N PRO A 55 4.23 -8.62 0.28
CA PRO A 55 3.85 -7.22 0.12
C PRO A 55 4.39 -6.67 -1.20
N LYS A 56 3.59 -5.85 -1.89
CA LYS A 56 4.04 -5.00 -2.98
C LYS A 56 3.52 -3.58 -2.82
N VAL A 57 4.33 -2.61 -3.22
CA VAL A 57 4.01 -1.18 -3.20
C VAL A 57 4.26 -0.58 -4.58
N TYR A 58 3.32 0.22 -5.07
CA TYR A 58 3.39 0.81 -6.41
C TYR A 58 2.74 2.20 -6.39
N SER A 59 3.31 3.07 -5.58
CA SER A 59 2.77 4.39 -5.26
C SER A 59 3.41 5.50 -6.08
N HIS A 60 2.61 6.52 -6.39
CA HIS A 60 3.03 7.71 -7.13
C HIS A 60 2.40 8.97 -6.55
N ASN A 61 2.97 10.12 -6.89
CA ASN A 61 2.40 11.42 -6.52
C ASN A 61 1.05 11.67 -7.20
N LEU A 62 0.20 12.41 -6.49
CA LEU A 62 -1.08 12.94 -6.93
C LEU A 62 -1.09 14.47 -6.82
N GLY A 63 -1.98 15.10 -7.60
CA GLY A 63 -2.27 16.51 -7.53
C GLY A 63 -3.20 16.93 -8.68
N HIS A 64 -2.80 17.90 -9.48
CA HIS A 64 -3.54 18.27 -10.70
C HIS A 64 -3.39 17.23 -11.81
N LEU A 65 -2.35 16.40 -11.75
CA LEU A 65 -2.15 15.28 -12.65
C LEU A 65 -2.34 13.98 -11.87
N LEU A 66 -3.04 13.00 -12.48
CA LEU A 66 -3.24 11.68 -11.86
C LEU A 66 -1.90 11.01 -11.52
N HIS A 67 -0.87 11.21 -12.36
CA HIS A 67 0.50 10.76 -12.08
C HIS A 67 1.44 11.96 -12.07
N GLU A 68 1.50 12.67 -10.94
CA GLU A 68 2.28 13.90 -10.83
C GLU A 68 3.80 13.61 -10.80
N PRO A 69 4.68 14.54 -11.25
CA PRO A 69 6.11 14.42 -11.02
C PRO A 69 6.43 14.32 -9.53
N GLY A 70 7.39 13.47 -9.20
CA GLY A 70 7.77 13.18 -7.82
C GLY A 70 8.30 11.76 -7.65
N PRO A 71 8.67 11.37 -6.42
CA PRO A 71 9.22 10.06 -6.12
C PRO A 71 8.24 8.95 -6.48
N LEU A 72 8.65 8.08 -7.40
CA LEU A 72 7.97 6.83 -7.66
C LEU A 72 8.40 5.79 -6.63
N ILE A 73 7.43 5.17 -5.95
CA ILE A 73 7.66 4.18 -4.89
C ILE A 73 7.20 2.81 -5.41
N GLY A 74 8.04 2.19 -6.23
CA GLY A 74 7.79 0.88 -6.83
C GLY A 74 6.79 0.88 -8.00
N LEU A 75 6.67 -0.28 -8.65
CA LEU A 75 5.68 -0.60 -9.70
C LEU A 75 5.19 -2.04 -9.49
N PRO A 76 4.03 -2.46 -9.99
CA PRO A 76 3.50 -3.81 -9.75
C PRO A 76 4.46 -4.95 -10.14
N TRP A 77 5.33 -4.69 -11.12
CA TRP A 77 6.39 -5.60 -11.60
C TRP A 77 7.82 -5.25 -11.14
N GLN A 78 8.03 -4.13 -10.44
CA GLN A 78 9.35 -3.67 -9.99
C GLN A 78 9.31 -3.26 -8.52
N GLN A 79 9.90 -4.10 -7.66
CA GLN A 79 9.88 -3.97 -6.20
C GLN A 79 11.27 -3.77 -5.58
N GLU A 80 12.27 -3.49 -6.41
CA GLU A 80 13.66 -3.27 -5.97
C GLU A 80 14.13 -1.86 -6.26
N ARG A 81 14.02 -1.43 -7.53
CA ARG A 81 14.49 -0.11 -7.95
C ARG A 81 13.80 0.40 -9.21
N CYS A 82 13.36 1.65 -9.19
CA CYS A 82 12.83 2.39 -10.32
C CYS A 82 13.80 3.51 -10.72
N PRO A 83 14.64 3.34 -11.76
CA PRO A 83 15.56 4.38 -12.21
C PRO A 83 14.83 5.66 -12.64
N GLY A 84 15.43 6.82 -12.37
CA GLY A 84 14.83 8.11 -12.71
C GLY A 84 13.87 8.57 -11.63
N ARG A 85 12.56 8.29 -11.78
CA ARG A 85 11.55 8.77 -10.81
C ARG A 85 11.74 8.20 -9.41
N GLY A 86 12.26 6.99 -9.25
CA GLY A 86 12.57 6.44 -7.92
C GLY A 86 13.79 7.09 -7.27
N ASP A 87 14.62 7.83 -8.02
CA ASP A 87 15.78 8.57 -7.48
C ASP A 87 15.40 9.99 -7.03
N VAL A 88 14.16 10.43 -7.27
CA VAL A 88 13.64 11.72 -6.82
C VAL A 88 13.42 11.67 -5.31
N LYS A 89 13.77 12.76 -4.62
CA LYS A 89 13.62 12.89 -3.16
C LYS A 89 12.20 13.27 -2.75
N LEU A 90 11.73 12.66 -1.68
CA LEU A 90 10.50 12.99 -0.98
C LEU A 90 10.65 14.36 -0.30
N VAL A 91 9.65 15.21 -0.49
CA VAL A 91 9.52 16.52 0.16
C VAL A 91 8.16 16.59 0.86
N TYR A 92 8.08 17.42 1.90
CA TYR A 92 6.78 17.71 2.52
C TYR A 92 5.82 18.41 1.56
N ASP A 93 4.56 18.46 1.98
CA ASP A 93 3.45 19.10 1.29
C ASP A 93 3.18 18.46 -0.09
N SER A 94 3.25 17.13 -0.10
CA SER A 94 3.00 16.28 -1.25
C SER A 94 1.92 15.24 -0.96
N CYS A 95 1.17 14.86 -2.00
CA CYS A 95 0.15 13.82 -1.94
C CYS A 95 0.54 12.62 -2.79
N PHE A 96 0.07 11.44 -2.40
CA PHE A 96 0.37 10.16 -3.05
C PHE A 96 -0.85 9.26 -3.11
N ALA A 97 -0.94 8.45 -4.15
CA ALA A 97 -1.76 7.25 -4.15
C ALA A 97 -1.01 6.18 -3.36
N MET A 98 -1.48 5.82 -2.16
CA MET A 98 -0.99 4.67 -1.41
C MET A 98 -1.57 3.39 -2.02
N GLU A 99 -1.04 3.04 -3.20
CA GLU A 99 -1.44 1.87 -3.99
C GLU A 99 -0.51 0.69 -3.67
N LEU A 100 -1.07 -0.39 -3.12
CA LEU A 100 -0.31 -1.54 -2.63
C LEU A 100 -1.15 -2.82 -2.60
N CYS A 101 -0.49 -3.96 -2.50
CA CYS A 101 -1.16 -5.23 -2.31
C CYS A 101 -0.44 -6.16 -1.34
N VAL A 102 -1.22 -7.10 -0.81
CA VAL A 102 -0.72 -8.31 -0.16
C VAL A 102 -1.23 -9.52 -0.93
N THR A 103 -0.44 -10.60 -0.94
CA THR A 103 -0.82 -11.84 -1.62
C THR A 103 -0.61 -13.01 -0.66
N ASP A 104 -1.64 -13.84 -0.49
CA ASP A 104 -1.57 -15.03 0.37
C ASP A 104 -2.55 -16.11 -0.11
N ILE A 105 -2.41 -17.32 0.43
CA ILE A 105 -3.33 -18.42 0.20
C ILE A 105 -4.63 -18.18 0.97
N VAL A 106 -5.77 -18.35 0.30
CA VAL A 106 -7.10 -18.26 0.93
C VAL A 106 -7.73 -19.65 1.00
N PRO A 107 -7.79 -20.29 2.20
CA PRO A 107 -8.31 -21.65 2.35
C PRO A 107 -9.76 -21.81 1.86
N GLU A 108 -10.60 -20.80 2.10
CA GLU A 108 -12.01 -20.81 1.68
C GLU A 108 -12.19 -20.61 0.17
N TRP A 109 -11.10 -20.40 -0.57
CA TRP A 109 -11.07 -20.27 -2.02
C TRP A 109 -10.19 -21.38 -2.61
N ASP A 110 -10.51 -22.64 -2.28
CA ASP A 110 -9.81 -23.85 -2.74
C ASP A 110 -8.29 -23.82 -2.53
N ASN A 111 -7.83 -23.16 -1.46
CA ASN A 111 -6.41 -22.90 -1.20
C ASN A 111 -5.67 -22.21 -2.37
N GLN A 112 -6.36 -21.40 -3.19
CA GLN A 112 -5.68 -20.63 -4.22
C GLN A 112 -5.03 -19.39 -3.61
N GLU A 113 -3.99 -18.92 -4.30
CA GLU A 113 -3.39 -17.64 -4.03
C GLU A 113 -4.33 -16.51 -4.47
N PHE A 114 -4.52 -15.53 -3.59
CA PHE A 114 -5.31 -14.34 -3.87
C PHE A 114 -4.47 -13.09 -3.59
N ARG A 115 -4.46 -12.18 -4.56
CA ARG A 115 -3.87 -10.84 -4.41
C ARG A 115 -4.97 -9.85 -4.05
N LEU A 116 -4.87 -9.27 -2.87
CA LEU A 116 -5.75 -8.18 -2.44
C LEU A 116 -5.02 -6.85 -2.61
N SER A 117 -5.46 -6.06 -3.58
CA SER A 117 -5.01 -4.68 -3.80
C SER A 117 -5.91 -3.70 -3.05
N VAL A 118 -5.30 -2.70 -2.43
CA VAL A 118 -5.98 -1.57 -1.80
C VAL A 118 -5.29 -0.27 -2.20
N GLU A 119 -6.06 0.81 -2.24
CA GLU A 119 -5.56 2.14 -2.60
C GLU A 119 -6.23 3.18 -1.71
N GLN A 120 -5.47 4.20 -1.31
CA GLN A 120 -5.99 5.37 -0.61
C GLN A 120 -5.11 6.59 -0.91
N ASP A 121 -5.70 7.76 -1.05
CA ASP A 121 -4.93 8.99 -1.14
C ASP A 121 -4.37 9.37 0.23
N VAL A 122 -3.07 9.70 0.28
CA VAL A 122 -2.38 10.16 1.48
C VAL A 122 -1.71 11.50 1.26
N ALA A 123 -1.61 12.30 2.32
CA ALA A 123 -0.83 13.54 2.35
C ALA A 123 0.36 13.37 3.28
N PHE A 124 1.53 13.85 2.85
CA PHE A 124 2.74 13.93 3.65
C PHE A 124 3.06 15.40 3.99
N THR A 125 2.86 15.77 5.25
CA THR A 125 3.04 17.16 5.72
C THR A 125 4.03 17.23 6.87
N ARG A 126 4.58 18.43 7.13
CA ARG A 126 5.49 18.65 8.27
C ARG A 126 4.81 18.38 9.62
N GLN A 127 3.53 18.68 9.72
CA GLN A 127 2.78 18.62 10.97
C GLN A 127 2.34 17.19 11.30
N ASP A 128 1.74 16.50 10.33
CA ASP A 128 1.06 15.23 10.58
C ASP A 128 1.86 14.01 10.10
N GLY A 129 2.99 14.22 9.41
CA GLY A 129 3.64 13.15 8.66
C GLY A 129 2.76 12.65 7.52
N CYS A 130 2.88 11.36 7.19
CA CYS A 130 2.06 10.74 6.15
C CYS A 130 0.77 10.19 6.76
N ARG A 131 -0.38 10.64 6.25
CA ARG A 131 -1.71 10.23 6.73
C ARG A 131 -2.70 10.11 5.57
N PRO A 132 -3.75 9.29 5.69
CA PRO A 132 -4.77 9.22 4.66
C PRO A 132 -5.59 10.52 4.64
N LEU A 133 -6.11 10.85 3.45
CA LEU A 133 -7.01 11.99 3.24
C LEU A 133 -8.48 11.66 3.56
N ASP A 134 -8.83 10.38 3.57
CA ASP A 134 -10.15 9.86 3.92
C ASP A 134 -10.02 8.54 4.70
N ASP A 135 -11.14 7.96 5.11
CA ASP A 135 -11.20 6.67 5.78
C ASP A 135 -10.65 5.53 4.91
N ARG A 136 -10.09 4.51 5.57
CA ARG A 136 -9.57 3.30 4.91
C ARG A 136 -10.61 2.19 4.88
N GLN A 137 -10.56 1.34 3.87
CA GLN A 137 -11.40 0.16 3.81
C GLN A 137 -11.03 -0.86 4.91
N ILE A 138 -11.91 -1.03 5.90
CA ILE A 138 -11.72 -2.00 6.99
C ILE A 138 -12.63 -3.24 6.89
N ARG A 139 -13.54 -3.27 5.92
CA ARG A 139 -14.46 -4.39 5.68
C ARG A 139 -14.79 -4.53 4.19
N PHE A 140 -15.17 -5.74 3.78
CA PHE A 140 -15.69 -5.96 2.44
C PHE A 140 -17.11 -5.44 2.31
N HIS A 141 -17.40 -4.83 1.16
CA HIS A 141 -18.76 -4.68 0.69
C HIS A 141 -19.18 -5.97 -0.01
N LEU A 142 -20.32 -6.54 0.39
CA LEU A 142 -20.85 -7.78 -0.19
C LEU A 142 -22.02 -7.41 -1.11
N VAL A 143 -21.97 -7.91 -2.34
CA VAL A 143 -22.97 -7.69 -3.39
C VAL A 143 -23.85 -8.91 -3.61
#